data_AF-A0AAV8ZDA8-F1
#
_entry.id   AF-A0AAV8ZDA8-F1
#
_cell.length_a   1.000
_cell.length_b   1.000
_cell.length_c   1.000
_cell.angle_alpha   90.00
_cell.angle_beta   90.00
_cell.angle_gamma   90.00
#
_symmetry.space_group_name_H-M   'P 1'
#
loop_
_entity.id
_entity.type
_entity.pdbx_description
1 polymer ?
#
loop_
_entity_poly.entity_id
_entity_poly.type
_entity_poly.pdbx_seq_one_letter_code
_entity_poly.pdbx_strand_id
1 'polypeptide(L)'
;MRVPHIINNDTLLAYQCSPQSLNLVGEDQRTLVAEDLQWDKDHCPSLIDYSVEAISRYFERNPLLDELPGDNCDYLLEILSTDLPLELVIPLIDGIPIYQDQYYWQRRYKDKFGTVITRKPKGWTWKSLYLERHVQKIVEEAQPQYNDEETFDELLNLCSAYVRRFVSLWKLSYFDN
;
A
#
# COMPACT_ATOMS: atom_id res chain seq x y z
N MET A 1 6.75 16.75 -10.14
CA MET A 1 5.39 16.37 -10.49
C MET A 1 5.16 15.07 -9.76
N ARG A 2 3.99 14.81 -9.15
CA ARG A 2 3.82 13.52 -8.48
C ARG A 2 3.78 12.39 -9.52
N VAL A 3 4.60 11.36 -9.29
CA VAL A 3 4.69 10.19 -10.16
C VAL A 3 3.86 9.08 -9.50
N PRO A 4 2.71 8.69 -10.09
CA PRO A 4 1.88 7.63 -9.51
C PRO A 4 2.60 6.29 -9.58
N HIS A 5 2.27 5.41 -8.64
CA HIS A 5 2.89 4.08 -8.50
C HIS A 5 2.63 3.10 -9.68
N ILE A 6 1.79 3.43 -10.66
CA ILE A 6 1.33 2.52 -11.75
C ILE A 6 2.05 2.76 -13.09
N ILE A 7 3.01 3.68 -13.21
CA ILE A 7 3.66 3.93 -14.51
C ILE A 7 4.59 2.76 -14.89
N ASN A 8 4.43 2.23 -16.11
CA ASN A 8 5.34 1.22 -16.65
C ASN A 8 6.76 1.79 -16.81
N ASN A 9 7.77 1.06 -16.32
CA ASN A 9 9.18 1.42 -16.49
C ASN A 9 9.59 1.58 -17.96
N ASP A 10 9.04 0.79 -18.88
CA ASP A 10 9.32 0.93 -20.31
C ASP A 10 8.85 2.27 -20.85
N THR A 11 7.72 2.76 -20.33
CA THR A 11 7.22 4.10 -20.65
C THR A 11 8.21 5.15 -20.16
N LEU A 12 8.73 5.02 -18.92
CA LEU A 12 9.74 5.95 -18.40
C LEU A 12 11.01 5.95 -19.26
N LEU A 13 11.50 4.77 -19.65
CA LEU A 13 12.67 4.63 -20.51
C LEU A 13 12.45 5.22 -21.92
N ALA A 14 11.26 5.04 -22.49
CA ALA A 14 10.93 5.55 -23.82
C ALA A 14 10.91 7.09 -23.87
N TYR A 15 10.56 7.75 -22.77
CA TYR A 15 10.53 9.21 -22.67
C TYR A 15 11.82 9.83 -22.08
N GLN A 16 12.82 9.02 -21.73
CA GLN A 16 14.13 9.54 -21.32
C GLN A 16 14.89 10.09 -22.53
N CYS A 17 15.45 11.30 -22.39
CA CYS A 17 16.27 11.92 -23.43
C CYS A 17 17.61 11.19 -23.59
N SER A 18 18.10 11.15 -24.84
CA SER A 18 19.43 10.60 -25.11
C SER A 18 20.52 11.49 -24.48
N PRO A 19 21.68 10.92 -24.06
CA PRO A 19 22.79 11.72 -23.54
C PRO A 19 23.27 12.80 -24.52
N GLN A 20 23.15 12.56 -25.83
CA GLN A 20 23.53 13.51 -26.87
C GLN A 20 22.57 14.69 -26.92
N SER A 21 21.27 14.45 -26.71
CA SER A 21 20.25 15.50 -26.65
C SER A 21 20.51 16.46 -25.50
N LEU A 22 20.92 15.97 -24.33
CA LEU A 22 21.23 16.80 -23.15
C LEU A 22 22.43 17.76 -23.36
N ASN A 23 23.24 17.54 -24.39
CA ASN A 23 24.40 18.39 -24.72
C ASN A 23 24.11 19.43 -25.81
N LEU A 24 22.85 19.55 -26.27
CA LEU A 24 22.47 20.53 -27.27
C LEU A 24 22.49 21.95 -26.69
N VAL A 25 22.84 22.93 -27.52
CA VAL A 25 22.89 24.34 -27.13
C VAL A 25 21.50 24.82 -26.73
N GLY A 26 21.36 25.34 -25.51
CA GLY A 26 20.10 25.84 -24.95
C GLY A 26 19.34 24.84 -24.08
N GLU A 27 19.74 23.56 -24.05
CA GLU A 27 19.19 22.60 -23.08
C GLU A 27 19.62 22.92 -21.65
N ASP A 28 20.83 23.47 -21.47
CA ASP A 28 21.39 23.87 -20.18
C ASP A 28 20.62 25.02 -19.49
N GLN A 29 19.89 25.83 -20.26
CA GLN A 29 19.14 26.98 -19.77
C GLN A 29 17.64 26.71 -19.59
N ARG A 30 17.17 25.47 -19.80
CA ARG A 30 15.75 25.13 -19.67
C ARG A 30 15.29 25.18 -18.22
N THR A 31 14.20 25.90 -17.96
CA THR A 31 13.55 25.94 -16.62
C THR A 31 12.71 24.70 -16.34
N LEU A 32 12.15 24.08 -17.38
CA LEU A 32 11.30 22.89 -17.30
C LEU A 32 11.93 21.75 -18.09
N VAL A 33 12.35 20.72 -17.36
CA VAL A 33 12.96 19.51 -17.88
C VAL A 33 11.94 18.39 -17.66
N ALA A 34 11.23 17.99 -18.72
CA ALA A 34 10.12 17.03 -18.62
C ALA A 34 10.59 15.64 -18.17
N GLU A 35 11.87 15.34 -18.42
CA GLU A 35 12.58 14.14 -18.00
C GLU A 35 13.07 14.19 -16.53
N ASP A 36 13.11 15.37 -15.91
CA ASP A 36 13.34 15.52 -14.47
C ASP A 36 12.01 15.45 -13.72
N LEU A 37 11.64 14.26 -13.24
CA LEU A 37 10.40 14.06 -12.49
C LEU A 37 10.33 14.87 -11.19
N GLN A 38 11.47 15.42 -10.74
CA GLN A 38 11.64 16.13 -9.48
C GLN A 38 11.70 17.65 -9.66
N TRP A 39 11.46 18.17 -10.87
CA TRP A 39 11.59 19.59 -11.20
C TRP A 39 10.76 20.53 -10.30
N ASP A 40 9.67 20.03 -9.70
CA ASP A 40 8.76 20.81 -8.85
C ASP A 40 8.96 20.58 -7.34
N LYS A 41 10.00 19.84 -6.92
CA LYS A 41 10.18 19.49 -5.49
C LYS A 41 10.21 20.68 -4.55
N ASP A 42 10.77 21.80 -5.03
CA ASP A 42 10.87 23.04 -4.27
C ASP A 42 9.66 23.98 -4.48
N HIS A 43 8.67 23.55 -5.27
CA HIS A 43 7.42 24.30 -5.46
C HIS A 43 6.44 23.98 -4.33
N CYS A 44 5.60 24.98 -4.00
CA CYS A 44 4.55 24.80 -3.00
C CYS A 44 3.55 23.74 -3.49
N PRO A 45 3.19 22.74 -2.66
CA PRO A 45 2.13 21.79 -2.98
C PRO A 45 0.82 22.50 -3.29
N SER A 46 -0.03 21.86 -4.10
CA SER A 46 -1.35 22.40 -4.39
C SER A 46 -2.26 22.34 -3.17
N LEU A 47 -3.34 23.13 -3.17
CA LEU A 47 -4.37 23.04 -2.14
C LEU A 47 -5.00 21.63 -2.06
N ILE A 48 -5.08 20.94 -3.22
CA ILE A 48 -5.61 19.58 -3.30
C ILE A 48 -4.68 18.64 -2.53
N ASP A 49 -3.36 18.78 -2.69
CA ASP A 49 -2.39 17.93 -1.99
C ASP A 49 -2.52 18.07 -0.48
N TYR A 50 -2.58 19.32 0.02
CA TYR A 50 -2.81 19.59 1.44
C TYR A 50 -4.15 19.05 1.96
N SER A 51 -5.19 19.09 1.13
CA SER A 51 -6.51 18.57 1.50
C SER A 51 -6.47 17.05 1.65
N VAL A 52 -5.82 16.34 0.73
CA VAL A 52 -5.66 14.89 0.81
C VAL A 52 -4.79 14.49 1.99
N GLU A 53 -3.70 15.22 2.27
CA GLU A 53 -2.90 15.01 3.48
C GLU A 53 -3.72 15.19 4.77
N ALA A 54 -4.57 16.21 4.83
CA ALA A 54 -5.45 16.44 5.97
C ALA A 54 -6.44 15.27 6.13
N ILE A 55 -7.05 14.80 5.03
CA ILE A 55 -7.93 13.62 5.04
C ILE A 55 -7.18 12.40 5.58
N SER A 56 -5.96 12.14 5.10
CA SER A 56 -5.14 11.02 5.58
C SER A 56 -4.87 11.08 7.09
N ARG A 57 -4.66 12.28 7.66
CA ARG A 57 -4.39 12.45 9.09
C ARG A 57 -5.62 12.19 9.96
N TYR A 58 -6.82 12.50 9.46
CA TYR A 58 -8.08 12.36 10.19
C TYR A 58 -8.93 11.18 9.70
N PHE A 59 -8.34 10.30 8.89
CA PHE A 59 -9.05 9.22 8.21
C PHE A 59 -9.77 8.28 9.16
N GLU A 60 -9.17 7.99 10.32
CA GLU A 60 -9.78 7.14 11.34
C GLU A 60 -11.11 7.72 11.89
N ARG A 61 -11.22 9.04 11.94
CA ARG A 61 -12.43 9.73 12.42
C ARG A 61 -13.46 9.92 11.32
N ASN A 62 -13.01 10.11 10.08
CA ASN A 62 -13.86 10.37 8.94
C ASN A 62 -13.27 9.72 7.67
N PRO A 63 -13.59 8.43 7.42
CA PRO A 63 -13.08 7.69 6.28
C PRO A 63 -13.76 8.15 4.98
N LEU A 64 -13.21 9.18 4.33
CA LEU A 64 -13.71 9.74 3.07
C LEU A 64 -12.92 9.19 1.88
N LEU A 65 -13.30 8.01 1.39
CA LEU A 65 -12.61 7.36 0.29
C LEU A 65 -13.42 7.38 -1.02
N ASP A 66 -14.72 7.07 -0.94
CA ASP A 66 -15.62 6.98 -2.11
C ASP A 66 -15.95 8.34 -2.74
N GLU A 67 -15.78 9.43 -2.00
CA GLU A 67 -16.09 10.80 -2.45
C GLU A 67 -14.92 11.45 -3.22
N LEU A 68 -13.74 10.84 -3.21
CA LEU A 68 -12.56 11.39 -3.85
C LEU A 68 -12.45 10.94 -5.32
N PRO A 69 -12.13 11.87 -6.25
CA PRO A 69 -11.84 11.49 -7.63
C PRO A 69 -10.57 10.63 -7.71
N GLY A 70 -10.48 9.79 -8.75
CA GLY A 70 -9.49 8.70 -8.88
C GLY A 70 -8.05 9.07 -8.52
N ASP A 71 -7.51 10.15 -9.10
CA ASP A 71 -6.10 10.56 -8.88
C ASP A 71 -5.82 10.97 -7.41
N ASN A 72 -6.82 11.56 -6.75
CA ASN A 72 -6.73 11.94 -5.34
C ASN A 72 -6.92 10.74 -4.41
N CYS A 73 -7.73 9.76 -4.82
CA CYS A 73 -7.86 8.49 -4.12
C CYS A 73 -6.54 7.69 -4.18
N ASP A 74 -5.90 7.63 -5.34
CA ASP A 74 -4.54 7.06 -5.48
C ASP A 74 -3.55 7.78 -4.57
N TYR A 75 -3.64 9.11 -4.48
CA TYR A 75 -2.81 9.86 -3.54
C TYR A 75 -3.04 9.45 -2.10
N LEU A 76 -4.31 9.43 -1.70
CA LEU A 76 -4.68 9.09 -0.35
C LEU A 76 -4.15 7.70 0.00
N LEU A 77 -4.33 6.69 -0.85
CA LEU A 77 -3.84 5.33 -0.63
C LEU A 77 -2.30 5.23 -0.56
N GLU A 78 -1.57 6.12 -1.22
CA GLU A 78 -0.11 6.20 -1.14
C GLU A 78 0.40 6.81 0.18
N ILE A 79 -0.35 7.75 0.78
CA ILE A 79 0.05 8.41 2.03
C ILE A 79 -0.63 7.83 3.27
N LEU A 80 -1.69 7.04 3.08
CA LEU A 80 -2.50 6.50 4.15
C LEU A 80 -1.64 5.68 5.12
N SER A 81 -1.91 5.84 6.42
CA SER A 81 -1.21 5.10 7.46
C SER A 81 -1.46 3.59 7.35
N THR A 82 -0.38 2.82 7.49
CA THR A 82 -0.40 1.36 7.52
C THR A 82 -0.77 0.80 8.90
N ASP A 83 -0.90 1.66 9.91
CA ASP A 83 -1.26 1.31 11.29
C ASP A 83 -2.77 1.41 11.60
N LEU A 84 -3.59 1.71 10.60
CA LEU A 84 -5.05 1.88 10.79
C LEU A 84 -5.76 0.58 11.22
N PRO A 85 -6.82 0.64 12.04
CA PRO A 85 -7.61 -0.52 12.45
C PRO A 85 -8.14 -1.34 11.26
N LEU A 86 -8.16 -2.67 11.37
CA LEU A 86 -8.59 -3.52 10.26
C LEU A 86 -10.10 -3.45 10.01
N GLU A 87 -10.86 -3.22 11.07
CA GLU A 87 -12.31 -3.02 11.10
C GLU A 87 -12.71 -1.85 10.20
N LEU A 88 -11.86 -0.81 10.15
CA LEU A 88 -12.09 0.38 9.33
C LEU A 88 -11.62 0.17 7.89
N VAL A 89 -10.45 -0.45 7.70
CA VAL A 89 -9.77 -0.49 6.40
C VAL A 89 -10.31 -1.58 5.48
N ILE A 90 -10.71 -2.74 6.03
CA ILE A 90 -11.20 -3.86 5.22
C ILE A 90 -12.47 -3.47 4.44
N PRO A 91 -13.55 -2.98 5.08
CA PRO A 91 -14.81 -2.70 4.39
C PRO A 91 -14.71 -1.52 3.42
N LEU A 92 -13.94 -0.50 3.80
CA LEU A 92 -13.80 0.74 3.03
C LEU A 92 -13.03 0.51 1.73
N ILE A 93 -11.98 -0.32 1.76
CA ILE A 93 -11.16 -0.59 0.58
C ILE A 93 -11.82 -1.63 -0.35
N ASP A 94 -12.78 -2.43 0.14
CA ASP A 94 -13.55 -3.35 -0.72
C ASP A 94 -14.46 -2.63 -1.73
N GLY A 95 -14.83 -1.38 -1.48
CA GLY A 95 -15.62 -0.56 -2.41
C GLY A 95 -14.85 -0.14 -3.68
N ILE A 96 -13.53 -0.30 -3.68
CA ILE A 96 -12.62 0.19 -4.72
C ILE A 96 -12.23 -0.92 -5.70
N PRO A 97 -11.97 -0.61 -6.98
CA PRO A 97 -11.42 -1.58 -7.91
C PRO A 97 -10.14 -2.27 -7.40
N ILE A 98 -10.08 -3.59 -7.63
CA ILE A 98 -9.01 -4.51 -7.17
C ILE A 98 -7.60 -4.12 -7.65
N TYR A 99 -7.45 -3.21 -8.62
CA TYR A 99 -6.12 -2.75 -9.05
C TYR A 99 -5.55 -1.66 -8.14
N GLN A 100 -6.41 -0.90 -7.47
CA GLN A 100 -6.05 0.29 -6.68
C GLN A 100 -5.74 -0.09 -5.22
N ASP A 101 -6.43 -1.11 -4.68
CA ASP A 101 -6.22 -1.58 -3.30
C ASP A 101 -4.87 -2.27 -3.08
N GLN A 102 -4.28 -2.88 -4.12
CA GLN A 102 -3.08 -3.70 -4.02
C GLN A 102 -1.90 -2.94 -3.41
N TYR A 103 -1.76 -1.66 -3.72
CA TYR A 103 -0.62 -0.87 -3.32
C TYR A 103 -0.61 -0.60 -1.81
N TYR A 104 -1.75 -0.22 -1.24
CA TYR A 104 -1.89 -0.01 0.20
C TYR A 104 -1.56 -1.29 0.98
N TRP A 105 -2.17 -2.41 0.59
CA TRP A 105 -1.92 -3.69 1.26
C TRP A 105 -0.48 -4.19 1.11
N GLN A 106 0.16 -3.90 -0.03
CA GLN A 106 1.57 -4.20 -0.23
C GLN A 106 2.47 -3.37 0.71
N ARG A 107 2.23 -2.06 0.84
CA ARG A 107 2.94 -1.20 1.80
C ARG A 107 2.75 -1.70 3.23
N ARG A 108 1.49 -1.93 3.62
CA ARG A 108 1.14 -2.40 4.95
C ARG A 108 1.79 -3.75 5.29
N TYR A 109 1.86 -4.67 4.33
CA TYR A 109 2.60 -5.92 4.51
C TYR A 109 4.08 -5.68 4.75
N LYS A 110 4.72 -4.84 3.92
CA LYS A 110 6.15 -4.55 4.04
C LYS A 110 6.49 -3.90 5.38
N ASP A 111 5.66 -2.98 5.85
CA ASP A 111 5.88 -2.28 7.11
C ASP A 111 5.76 -3.22 8.32
N LYS A 112 4.81 -4.17 8.30
CA LYS A 112 4.56 -5.09 9.42
C LYS A 112 5.41 -6.35 9.42
N PHE A 113 5.71 -6.91 8.25
CA PHE A 113 6.35 -8.23 8.10
C PHE A 113 7.65 -8.19 7.29
N GLY A 114 8.03 -7.05 6.73
CA GLY A 114 9.21 -6.89 5.89
C GLY A 114 9.01 -7.39 4.46
N THR A 115 10.13 -7.67 3.78
CA THR A 115 10.10 -8.09 2.37
C THR A 115 9.54 -9.50 2.24
N VAL A 116 8.62 -9.70 1.31
CA VAL A 116 8.10 -11.03 0.97
C VAL A 116 9.23 -11.92 0.47
N ILE A 117 9.56 -12.95 1.25
CA ILE A 117 10.61 -13.93 0.92
C ILE A 117 10.09 -15.01 -0.05
N THR A 118 8.76 -15.23 -0.07
CA THR A 118 8.13 -16.32 -0.82
C THR A 118 7.27 -15.80 -1.97
N ARG A 119 7.38 -16.39 -3.17
CA ARG A 119 6.50 -16.03 -4.29
C ARG A 119 5.03 -16.19 -3.89
N LYS A 120 4.26 -15.12 -4.13
CA LYS A 120 2.82 -15.06 -3.91
C LYS A 120 2.11 -16.18 -4.70
N PRO A 121 1.22 -16.96 -4.07
CA PRO A 121 0.43 -17.98 -4.76
C PRO A 121 -0.43 -17.38 -5.88
N LYS A 122 -0.66 -18.17 -6.95
CA LYS A 122 -1.46 -17.73 -8.10
C LYS A 122 -2.89 -17.39 -7.65
N GLY A 123 -3.36 -16.19 -7.97
CA GLY A 123 -4.73 -15.73 -7.67
C GLY A 123 -4.96 -15.12 -6.29
N TRP A 124 -3.92 -14.92 -5.48
CA TRP A 124 -4.04 -14.16 -4.23
C TRP A 124 -4.05 -12.64 -4.49
N THR A 125 -4.54 -11.85 -3.55
CA THR A 125 -4.39 -10.37 -3.50
C THR A 125 -3.46 -9.97 -2.35
N TRP A 126 -2.86 -8.78 -2.38
CA TRP A 126 -2.00 -8.32 -1.28
C TRP A 126 -2.79 -8.26 0.03
N LYS A 127 -4.07 -7.90 -0.05
CA LYS A 127 -5.03 -8.00 1.06
C LYS A 127 -5.09 -9.40 1.66
N SER A 128 -5.35 -10.43 0.84
CA SER A 128 -5.42 -11.81 1.35
C SER A 128 -4.10 -12.25 1.98
N LEU A 129 -2.97 -11.90 1.37
CA LEU A 129 -1.64 -12.24 1.90
C LEU A 129 -1.37 -11.59 3.25
N TYR A 130 -1.73 -10.33 3.42
CA TYR A 130 -1.60 -9.62 4.68
C TYR A 130 -2.49 -10.23 5.75
N LEU A 131 -3.78 -10.44 5.46
CA LEU A 131 -4.75 -10.92 6.44
C LEU A 131 -4.41 -12.34 6.91
N GLU A 132 -4.01 -13.24 6.00
CA GLU A 132 -3.57 -14.58 6.37
C GLU A 132 -2.36 -14.55 7.31
N ARG A 133 -1.36 -13.70 7.01
CA ARG A 133 -0.17 -13.57 7.85
C ARG A 133 -0.48 -12.90 9.20
N HIS A 134 -1.40 -11.94 9.20
CA HIS A 134 -1.84 -11.24 10.38
C HIS A 134 -2.57 -12.17 11.35
N VAL A 135 -3.57 -12.91 10.86
CA VAL A 135 -4.29 -13.90 11.68
C VAL A 135 -3.34 -14.98 12.20
N GLN A 136 -2.43 -15.48 11.36
CA GLN A 136 -1.41 -16.42 11.81
C GLN A 136 -0.61 -15.88 12.99
N LYS A 137 -0.14 -14.63 12.90
CA LYS A 137 0.64 -14.00 13.97
C LYS A 137 -0.18 -13.89 15.26
N ILE A 138 -1.44 -13.45 15.18
CA ILE A 138 -2.30 -13.32 16.37
C ILE A 138 -2.53 -14.70 17.00
N VAL A 139 -2.80 -15.75 16.20
CA VAL A 139 -2.97 -17.11 16.70
C VAL A 139 -1.69 -17.67 17.35
N GLU A 140 -0.52 -17.37 16.78
CA GLU A 140 0.78 -17.78 17.33
C GLU A 140 1.13 -17.04 18.64
N GLU A 141 0.71 -15.78 18.78
CA GLU A 141 0.95 -14.94 19.97
C GLU A 141 -0.15 -15.07 21.04
N ALA A 142 -1.28 -15.71 20.71
CA ALA A 142 -2.43 -15.84 21.59
C ALA A 142 -2.08 -16.61 22.88
N GLN A 143 -2.24 -15.95 24.03
CA GLN A 143 -2.13 -16.58 25.34
C GLN A 143 -3.55 -16.87 25.88
N PRO A 144 -3.92 -18.14 26.12
CA PRO A 144 -5.28 -18.53 26.51
C PRO A 144 -5.81 -17.87 27.79
N GLN A 145 -4.92 -17.31 28.61
CA GLN A 145 -5.25 -16.77 29.94
C GLN A 145 -5.50 -15.25 29.92
N TYR A 146 -5.14 -14.57 28.83
CA TYR A 146 -5.13 -13.10 28.74
C TYR A 146 -5.84 -12.55 27.51
N ASN A 147 -6.24 -13.40 26.56
CA ASN A 147 -6.97 -12.95 25.38
C ASN A 147 -8.46 -12.80 25.68
N ASP A 148 -9.01 -11.67 25.27
CA ASP A 148 -10.44 -11.42 25.24
C ASP A 148 -11.05 -12.18 24.05
N GLU A 149 -11.81 -13.24 24.35
CA GLU A 149 -12.39 -14.15 23.36
C GLU A 149 -13.31 -13.42 22.37
N GLU A 150 -14.05 -12.38 22.82
CA GLU A 150 -14.98 -11.65 21.97
C GLU A 150 -14.24 -10.86 20.88
N THR A 151 -13.21 -10.10 21.26
CA THR A 151 -12.41 -9.31 20.29
C THR A 151 -11.68 -10.20 19.28
N PHE A 152 -11.24 -11.37 19.73
CA PHE A 152 -10.55 -12.33 18.88
C PHE A 152 -11.50 -12.96 17.85
N ASP A 153 -12.71 -13.32 18.28
CA ASP A 153 -13.75 -13.86 17.40
C ASP A 153 -14.22 -12.82 16.37
N GLU A 154 -14.39 -11.55 16.75
CA GLU A 154 -14.74 -10.47 15.82
C GLU A 154 -13.69 -10.30 14.71
N LEU A 155 -12.40 -10.26 15.09
CA LEU A 155 -11.30 -10.12 14.15
C LEU A 155 -11.21 -11.33 13.20
N LEU A 156 -11.38 -12.54 13.73
CA LEU A 156 -11.41 -13.76 12.92
C LEU A 156 -12.58 -13.76 11.94
N ASN A 157 -13.76 -13.36 12.38
CA ASN A 157 -14.94 -13.24 11.52
C ASN A 157 -14.70 -12.24 10.38
N LEU A 158 -14.12 -11.07 10.69
CA LEU A 158 -13.77 -10.06 9.69
C LEU A 158 -12.74 -10.56 8.66
N CYS A 159 -11.75 -11.34 9.10
CA CYS A 159 -10.70 -11.86 8.22
C CYS A 159 -11.11 -13.13 7.46
N SER A 160 -12.14 -13.85 7.94
CA SER A 160 -12.51 -15.20 7.47
C SER A 160 -12.71 -15.31 5.95
N ALA A 161 -13.29 -14.29 5.32
CA ALA A 161 -13.53 -14.26 3.87
C ALA A 161 -12.25 -14.24 3.02
N TYR A 162 -11.12 -13.82 3.61
CA TYR A 162 -9.84 -13.65 2.94
C TYR A 162 -8.81 -14.69 3.32
N VAL A 163 -9.08 -15.50 4.35
CA VAL A 163 -8.16 -16.53 4.84
C VAL A 163 -8.48 -17.87 4.17
N ARG A 164 -7.61 -18.34 3.28
CA ARG A 164 -7.76 -19.63 2.59
C ARG A 164 -6.84 -20.72 3.14
N ARG A 165 -5.65 -20.39 3.65
CA ARG A 165 -4.71 -21.40 4.15
C ARG A 165 -3.84 -20.89 5.30
N PHE A 166 -3.98 -21.50 6.47
CA PHE A 166 -2.97 -21.38 7.52
C PHE A 166 -1.70 -22.15 7.12
N VAL A 167 -0.61 -21.43 6.81
CA VAL A 167 0.72 -22.04 6.75
C VAL A 167 1.32 -21.94 8.15
N SER A 168 0.99 -22.90 9.01
CA SER A 168 1.57 -22.96 10.36
C SER A 168 3.10 -23.13 10.26
N LEU A 169 3.85 -22.18 10.84
CA LEU A 169 5.32 -22.24 10.90
C LEU A 169 5.84 -23.36 11.82
N TRP A 170 4.97 -23.95 12.64
CA TRP A 170 5.26 -25.14 13.44
C TRP A 170 5.82 -26.33 12.64
N LYS A 171 5.57 -26.37 11.32
CA LYS A 171 6.13 -27.39 10.43
C LYS A 171 7.52 -27.08 9.89
N LEU A 172 8.02 -25.84 9.99
CA LEU A 172 9.36 -25.49 9.48
C LEU A 172 10.43 -25.54 10.58
N SER A 173 10.09 -25.33 11.84
CA SER A 173 11.03 -25.52 12.96
C SER A 173 11.34 -26.98 13.29
N TYR A 174 10.57 -27.93 12.75
CA TYR A 174 10.75 -29.37 12.97
C TYR A 174 11.58 -30.09 11.89
N PHE A 175 12.01 -29.39 10.84
CA PHE A 175 12.80 -29.98 9.75
C PHE A 175 14.26 -29.49 9.68
N ASP A 176 14.69 -28.66 10.62
CA ASP A 176 16.09 -28.21 10.76
C ASP A 176 16.82 -28.91 11.94
N ASN A 177 16.57 -30.21 12.17
CA ASN A 177 17.40 -31.10 12.99
C ASN A 177 17.53 -32.49 12.37
#